data_AF-A0A945RPL4-F1
#
_entry.id   AF-A0A945RPL4-F1
#
_cell.length_a   1.000
_cell.length_b   1.000
_cell.length_c   1.000
_cell.angle_alpha   90.00
_cell.angle_beta   90.00
_cell.angle_gamma   90.00
#
_symmetry.space_group_name_H-M   'P 1'
#
loop_
_entity.id
_entity.type
_entity.pdbx_description
1 polymer ?
#
loop_
_entity_poly.entity_id
_entity_poly.type
_entity_poly.pdbx_seq_one_letter_code
_entity_poly.pdbx_strand_id
1 'polypeptide(L)'
;MMRAFIAGFFALILASLPVAQSESAEQALLPMPQTGENGVHVQSWFHESFLDLGEDLADAQAQGKRLAIIWEQRGCPYCKRTHEVNLRIPAVVDYIKRNFVVLQLNLWGDREVTDFDGEVLTEKNLANKYAVLFTPTLQFFPENLEKVGGRPGGEAEVVRIPGYFKPFHFFFLFHYAFENGYEKEPNFQRWLSAIGNDLDEKGIKYDLWGDELPKDLPEKYL
;
A
#
# COMPACT_ATOMS: atom_id res chain seq x y z
N MET A 1 66.96 22.16 -52.66
CA MET A 1 65.71 22.89 -52.96
C MET A 1 64.86 21.92 -53.78
N MET A 2 63.79 21.32 -53.28
CA MET A 2 62.48 21.94 -53.07
C MET A 2 61.63 20.94 -52.26
N ARG A 3 60.95 21.43 -51.23
CA ARG A 3 60.06 20.65 -50.35
C ARG A 3 58.72 20.42 -51.05
N ALA A 4 58.14 19.23 -50.98
CA ALA A 4 56.75 18.99 -51.36
C ALA A 4 55.99 18.38 -50.17
N PHE A 5 54.93 19.09 -49.79
CA PHE A 5 54.10 18.89 -48.61
C PHE A 5 53.22 17.63 -48.72
N ILE A 6 53.22 16.80 -47.69
CA ILE A 6 52.21 15.75 -47.49
C ILE A 6 51.01 16.42 -46.80
N ALA A 7 49.94 16.66 -47.55
CA ALA A 7 48.66 17.12 -47.01
C ALA A 7 47.92 15.90 -46.42
N GLY A 8 47.95 15.76 -45.10
CA GLY A 8 47.17 14.77 -44.38
C GLY A 8 45.69 15.17 -44.34
N PHE A 9 44.82 14.40 -44.99
CA PHE A 9 43.38 14.54 -44.91
C PHE A 9 42.90 13.79 -43.65
N PHE A 10 42.72 14.50 -42.54
CA PHE A 10 42.11 13.94 -41.33
C PHE A 10 40.58 14.00 -41.51
N ALA A 11 39.98 12.89 -41.93
CA ALA A 11 38.53 12.74 -41.94
C ALA A 11 38.03 12.53 -40.50
N LEU A 12 37.46 13.57 -39.88
CA LEU A 12 36.70 13.43 -38.64
C LEU A 12 35.40 12.66 -38.95
N ILE A 13 35.38 11.37 -38.64
CA ILE A 13 34.15 10.59 -38.57
C ILE A 13 33.46 10.98 -37.26
N LEU A 14 32.49 11.90 -37.33
CA LEU A 14 31.52 12.15 -36.26
C LEU A 14 30.64 10.91 -36.12
N ALA A 15 31.05 9.99 -35.25
CA ALA A 15 30.19 8.89 -34.82
C ALA A 15 29.03 9.49 -34.02
N SER A 16 27.87 9.62 -34.67
CA SER A 16 26.61 9.93 -34.01
C SER A 16 26.25 8.74 -33.11
N LEU A 17 26.60 8.85 -31.82
CA LEU A 17 26.12 7.91 -30.82
C LEU A 17 24.59 8.00 -30.75
N PRO A 18 23.86 6.88 -30.75
CA PRO A 18 22.42 6.91 -30.55
C PRO A 18 22.19 7.49 -29.15
N VAL A 19 21.50 8.62 -29.09
CA VAL A 19 20.93 9.11 -27.84
C VAL A 19 19.85 8.10 -27.46
N ALA A 20 20.12 7.27 -26.45
CA ALA A 20 19.11 6.44 -25.83
C ALA A 20 18.07 7.38 -25.21
N GLN A 21 16.93 7.55 -25.87
CA GLN A 21 15.78 8.19 -25.27
C GLN A 21 15.28 7.25 -24.16
N SER A 22 15.48 7.66 -22.91
CA SER A 22 14.76 7.08 -21.79
C SER A 22 13.31 7.54 -21.88
N GLU A 23 12.48 6.77 -22.58
CA GLU A 23 11.04 6.86 -22.39
C GLU A 23 10.77 6.51 -20.92
N SER A 24 10.32 7.48 -20.13
CA SER A 24 9.81 7.21 -18.79
C SER A 24 8.68 6.21 -18.94
N ALA A 25 8.92 4.95 -18.57
CA ALA A 25 7.92 3.91 -18.63
C ALA A 25 6.73 4.35 -17.78
N GLU A 26 5.64 4.73 -18.43
CA GLU A 26 4.33 4.82 -17.79
C GLU A 26 4.06 3.42 -17.22
N GLN A 27 4.22 3.26 -15.90
CA GLN A 27 4.04 1.97 -15.25
C GLN A 27 2.59 1.53 -15.47
N ALA A 28 2.42 0.55 -16.36
CA ALA A 28 1.11 0.02 -16.68
C ALA A 28 0.43 -0.49 -15.41
N LEU A 29 -0.82 -0.06 -15.19
CA LEU A 29 -1.64 -0.52 -14.08
C LEU A 29 -1.78 -2.05 -14.12
N LEU A 30 -1.83 -2.67 -12.94
CA LEU A 30 -2.14 -4.09 -12.79
C LEU A 30 -3.53 -4.41 -13.37
N PRO A 31 -3.86 -5.70 -13.61
CA PRO A 31 -5.17 -6.10 -14.12
C PRO A 31 -6.34 -5.62 -13.26
N MET A 32 -7.53 -5.56 -13.85
CA MET A 32 -8.77 -5.25 -13.11
C MET A 32 -9.04 -6.31 -12.03
N PRO A 33 -9.58 -5.91 -10.87
CA PRO A 33 -9.90 -6.83 -9.80
C PRO A 33 -11.02 -7.80 -10.21
N GLN A 34 -11.00 -8.99 -9.61
CA GLN A 34 -12.11 -9.91 -9.68
C GLN A 34 -13.05 -9.69 -8.49
N THR A 35 -14.28 -10.18 -8.59
CA THR A 35 -15.24 -10.23 -7.49
C THR A 35 -15.42 -11.69 -7.09
N GLY A 36 -15.25 -11.99 -5.80
CA GLY A 36 -15.48 -13.32 -5.25
C GLY A 36 -16.96 -13.70 -5.22
N GLU A 37 -17.25 -14.97 -4.89
CA GLU A 37 -18.61 -15.51 -4.86
C GLU A 37 -19.52 -14.80 -3.84
N ASN A 38 -18.94 -14.33 -2.73
CA ASN A 38 -19.59 -13.54 -1.70
C ASN A 38 -19.85 -12.07 -2.11
N GLY A 39 -19.40 -11.67 -3.31
CA GLY A 39 -19.63 -10.34 -3.86
C GLY A 39 -18.67 -9.25 -3.36
N VAL A 40 -17.61 -9.59 -2.63
CA VAL A 40 -16.50 -8.66 -2.33
C VAL A 40 -15.42 -8.73 -3.40
N HIS A 41 -14.68 -7.64 -3.59
CA HIS A 41 -13.57 -7.62 -4.55
C HIS A 41 -12.39 -8.40 -3.99
N VAL A 42 -11.62 -9.12 -4.82
CA VAL A 42 -10.51 -9.94 -4.33
C VAL A 42 -9.20 -9.52 -4.96
N GLN A 43 -8.11 -9.81 -4.27
CA GLN A 43 -6.74 -9.72 -4.77
C GLN A 43 -6.05 -11.05 -4.54
N SER A 44 -5.36 -11.56 -5.56
CA SER A 44 -4.66 -12.85 -5.48
C SER A 44 -3.47 -12.85 -4.50
N TRP A 45 -3.06 -11.68 -4.02
CA TRP A 45 -1.95 -11.51 -3.08
C TRP A 45 -2.41 -11.22 -1.65
N PHE A 46 -3.72 -11.17 -1.39
CA PHE A 46 -4.22 -11.17 -0.02
C PHE A 46 -3.88 -12.48 0.68
N HIS A 47 -3.76 -12.43 2.00
CA HIS A 47 -3.33 -13.55 2.81
C HIS A 47 -4.37 -14.66 2.85
N GLU A 48 -3.94 -15.88 2.56
CA GLU A 48 -4.71 -17.10 2.83
C GLU A 48 -4.50 -17.47 4.30
N SER A 49 -5.58 -17.47 5.06
CA SER A 49 -5.56 -17.54 6.52
C SER A 49 -6.61 -18.52 7.03
N PHE A 50 -6.32 -19.16 8.16
CA PHE A 50 -7.30 -19.93 8.95
C PHE A 50 -8.21 -19.04 9.83
N LEU A 51 -8.04 -17.72 9.72
CA LEU A 51 -8.74 -16.66 10.44
C LEU A 51 -8.46 -16.69 11.95
N ASP A 52 -7.24 -17.07 12.33
CA ASP A 52 -6.71 -16.85 13.67
C ASP A 52 -5.82 -15.61 13.64
N LEU A 53 -6.32 -14.49 14.19
CA LEU A 53 -5.60 -13.22 14.11
C LEU A 53 -4.25 -13.27 14.84
N GLY A 54 -4.15 -14.10 15.88
CA GLY A 54 -2.93 -14.30 16.64
C GLY A 54 -1.85 -14.97 15.79
N GLU A 55 -2.21 -16.05 15.09
CA GLU A 55 -1.33 -16.74 14.14
C GLU A 55 -0.99 -15.83 12.93
N ASP A 56 -1.98 -15.14 12.35
CA ASP A 56 -1.77 -14.22 11.22
C ASP A 56 -0.75 -13.12 11.55
N LEU A 57 -0.81 -12.58 12.76
CA LEU A 57 0.14 -11.57 13.23
C LEU A 57 1.53 -12.17 13.47
N ALA A 58 1.61 -13.36 14.07
CA ALA A 58 2.87 -14.05 14.29
C ALA A 58 3.57 -14.39 12.96
N ASP A 59 2.81 -14.82 11.96
CA ASP A 59 3.30 -15.11 10.61
C ASP A 59 3.76 -13.84 9.88
N ALA A 60 3.02 -12.74 10.02
CA ALA A 60 3.45 -11.45 9.51
C ALA A 60 4.78 -11.03 10.14
N GLN A 61 4.89 -11.11 11.47
CA GLN A 61 6.10 -10.78 12.21
C GLN A 61 7.29 -11.64 11.78
N ALA A 62 7.09 -12.96 11.61
CA ALA A 62 8.14 -13.89 11.18
C ALA A 62 8.68 -13.56 9.78
N GLN A 63 7.86 -12.95 8.93
CA GLN A 63 8.25 -12.45 7.61
C GLN A 63 8.84 -11.03 7.62
N GLY A 64 8.96 -10.40 8.80
CA GLY A 64 9.35 -8.99 8.92
C GLY A 64 8.28 -8.01 8.42
N LYS A 65 7.02 -8.45 8.36
CA LYS A 65 5.86 -7.70 7.89
C LYS A 65 4.95 -7.33 9.06
N ARG A 66 3.99 -6.45 8.79
CA ARG A 66 2.88 -6.11 9.69
C ARG A 66 1.58 -6.72 9.23
N LEU A 67 0.63 -6.88 10.14
CA LEU A 67 -0.73 -7.29 9.79
C LEU A 67 -1.62 -6.07 9.54
N ALA A 68 -2.36 -6.10 8.43
CA ALA A 68 -3.46 -5.19 8.15
C ALA A 68 -4.73 -5.99 7.85
N ILE A 69 -5.86 -5.51 8.33
CA ILE A 69 -7.18 -6.03 7.96
C ILE A 69 -7.89 -5.01 7.07
N ILE A 70 -8.40 -5.47 5.94
CA ILE A 70 -9.35 -4.71 5.11
C ILE A 70 -10.76 -5.28 5.29
N TRP A 71 -11.66 -4.44 5.80
CA TRP A 71 -13.07 -4.76 5.95
C TRP A 71 -13.85 -4.30 4.74
N GLU A 72 -14.59 -5.23 4.13
CA GLU A 72 -15.38 -4.98 2.93
C GLU A 72 -16.80 -5.51 3.05
N GLN A 73 -17.63 -5.16 2.07
CA GLN A 73 -18.97 -5.73 1.94
C GLN A 73 -19.38 -5.81 0.49
N ARG A 74 -20.34 -6.69 0.21
CA ARG A 74 -20.95 -6.82 -1.11
C ARG A 74 -21.56 -5.50 -1.58
N GLY A 75 -21.31 -5.15 -2.85
CA GLY A 75 -21.92 -3.97 -3.48
C GLY A 75 -21.36 -2.62 -2.99
N CYS A 76 -20.26 -2.63 -2.25
CA CYS A 76 -19.61 -1.42 -1.76
C CYS A 76 -18.88 -0.65 -2.89
N PRO A 77 -19.34 0.56 -3.27
CA PRO A 77 -18.73 1.32 -4.37
C PRO A 77 -17.31 1.82 -4.03
N TYR A 78 -17.02 2.11 -2.77
CA TYR A 78 -15.70 2.57 -2.33
C TYR A 78 -14.69 1.43 -2.20
N CYS A 79 -15.16 0.21 -1.92
CA CYS A 79 -14.36 -1.00 -1.95
C CYS A 79 -13.95 -1.28 -3.40
N LYS A 80 -14.93 -1.26 -4.33
CA LYS A 80 -14.68 -1.30 -5.78
C LYS A 80 -13.64 -0.27 -6.21
N ARG A 81 -13.80 0.98 -5.79
CA ARG A 81 -12.86 2.07 -6.09
C ARG A 81 -11.44 1.77 -5.59
N THR A 82 -11.29 1.26 -4.36
CA THR A 82 -9.99 0.89 -3.79
C THR A 82 -9.29 -0.16 -4.64
N HIS A 83 -10.03 -1.18 -5.08
CA HIS A 83 -9.49 -2.25 -5.90
C HIS A 83 -9.21 -1.84 -7.36
N GLU A 84 -10.06 -1.01 -7.97
CA GLU A 84 -9.92 -0.58 -9.37
C GLU A 84 -8.94 0.57 -9.59
N VAL A 85 -8.52 1.24 -8.50
CA VAL A 85 -7.60 2.38 -8.54
C VAL A 85 -6.35 2.06 -7.72
N ASN A 86 -6.44 2.13 -6.39
CA ASN A 86 -5.27 2.07 -5.51
C ASN A 86 -4.53 0.74 -5.64
N LEU A 87 -5.24 -0.38 -5.59
CA LEU A 87 -4.65 -1.73 -5.66
C LEU A 87 -4.31 -2.18 -7.10
N ARG A 88 -4.28 -1.24 -8.05
CA ARG A 88 -3.76 -1.46 -9.39
C ARG A 88 -2.48 -0.69 -9.68
N ILE A 89 -2.08 0.22 -8.80
CA ILE A 89 -0.83 0.97 -8.94
C ILE A 89 0.31 0.06 -8.47
N PRO A 90 1.28 -0.32 -9.34
CA PRO A 90 2.33 -1.27 -8.99
C PRO A 90 3.11 -0.88 -7.73
N ALA A 91 3.53 0.38 -7.62
CA ALA A 91 4.25 0.88 -6.44
C ALA A 91 3.45 0.69 -5.13
N VAL A 92 2.13 0.91 -5.16
CA VAL A 92 1.27 0.68 -3.99
C VAL A 92 1.25 -0.80 -3.62
N VAL A 93 0.98 -1.67 -4.60
CA VAL A 93 0.87 -3.11 -4.35
C VAL A 93 2.21 -3.72 -3.93
N ASP A 94 3.32 -3.30 -4.54
CA ASP A 94 4.65 -3.79 -4.19
C ASP A 94 5.06 -3.37 -2.78
N TYR A 95 4.79 -2.12 -2.39
CA TYR A 95 5.02 -1.67 -1.03
C TYR A 95 4.18 -2.48 -0.03
N ILE A 96 2.89 -2.68 -0.30
CA ILE A 96 2.02 -3.46 0.60
C ILE A 96 2.51 -4.91 0.71
N LYS A 97 2.78 -5.60 -0.40
CA LYS A 97 3.22 -7.00 -0.37
C LYS A 97 4.57 -7.20 0.33
N ARG A 98 5.46 -6.22 0.24
CA ARG A 98 6.78 -6.25 0.90
C ARG A 98 6.65 -6.10 2.41
N ASN A 99 5.73 -5.25 2.87
CA ASN A 99 5.70 -4.78 4.25
C ASN A 99 4.50 -5.30 5.06
N PHE A 100 3.47 -5.85 4.42
CA PHE A 100 2.23 -6.26 5.04
C PHE A 100 1.76 -7.64 4.61
N VAL A 101 1.15 -8.33 5.57
CA VAL A 101 0.16 -9.38 5.37
C VAL A 101 -1.20 -8.71 5.42
N VAL A 102 -2.01 -8.86 4.38
CA VAL A 102 -3.33 -8.24 4.30
C VAL A 102 -4.40 -9.31 4.40
N LEU A 103 -5.17 -9.28 5.48
CA LEU A 103 -6.33 -10.15 5.69
C LEU A 103 -7.60 -9.41 5.26
N GLN A 104 -8.43 -10.07 4.46
CA GLN A 104 -9.73 -9.52 4.06
C GLN A 104 -10.84 -10.15 4.90
N LEU A 105 -11.65 -9.30 5.53
CA LEU A 105 -12.84 -9.70 6.28
C LEU A 105 -14.10 -9.05 5.71
N ASN A 106 -15.19 -9.80 5.68
CA ASN A 106 -16.48 -9.32 5.21
C ASN A 106 -17.32 -8.83 6.40
N LEU A 107 -17.76 -7.57 6.34
CA LEU A 107 -18.59 -6.93 7.37
C LEU A 107 -19.88 -7.72 7.68
N TRP A 108 -20.42 -8.46 6.71
CA TRP A 108 -21.59 -9.31 6.86
C TRP A 108 -21.27 -10.81 6.74
N GLY A 109 -19.99 -11.16 6.86
CA GLY A 109 -19.53 -12.54 6.75
C GLY A 109 -19.89 -13.39 7.96
N ASP A 110 -19.96 -14.70 7.72
CA ASP A 110 -20.27 -15.71 8.73
C ASP A 110 -19.10 -16.68 8.97
N ARG A 111 -17.90 -16.41 8.40
CA ARG A 111 -16.70 -17.21 8.71
C ARG A 111 -16.32 -16.99 10.17
N GLU A 112 -15.88 -18.06 10.84
CA GLU A 112 -15.37 -17.97 12.20
C GLU A 112 -13.97 -17.36 12.19
N VAL A 113 -13.72 -16.43 13.12
CA VAL A 113 -12.47 -15.73 13.31
C VAL A 113 -12.11 -15.81 14.78
N THR A 114 -10.90 -16.25 15.10
CA THR A 114 -10.33 -16.17 16.45
C THR A 114 -9.70 -14.79 16.63
N ASP A 115 -10.26 -13.97 17.51
CA ASP A 115 -9.71 -12.67 17.89
C ASP A 115 -8.42 -12.85 18.72
N PHE A 116 -7.64 -11.78 18.86
CA PHE A 116 -6.41 -11.74 19.67
C PHE A 116 -6.63 -12.02 21.16
N ASP A 117 -7.84 -11.84 21.67
CA ASP A 117 -8.22 -12.21 23.03
C ASP A 117 -8.67 -13.68 23.16
N GLY A 118 -8.63 -14.44 22.06
CA GLY A 118 -8.99 -15.85 21.98
C GLY A 118 -10.48 -16.11 21.81
N GLU A 119 -11.32 -15.07 21.74
CA GLU A 119 -12.75 -15.25 21.47
C GLU A 119 -12.97 -15.63 19.99
N VAL A 120 -13.78 -16.66 19.75
CA VAL A 120 -14.17 -17.07 18.40
C VAL A 120 -15.51 -16.43 18.04
N LEU A 121 -15.52 -15.63 16.97
CA LEU A 121 -16.69 -14.88 16.51
C LEU A 121 -16.86 -15.03 15.00
N THR A 122 -18.10 -14.88 14.52
CA THR A 122 -18.32 -14.66 13.08
C THR A 122 -17.75 -13.31 12.64
N GLU A 123 -17.33 -13.16 11.38
CA GLU A 123 -16.82 -11.88 10.85
C GLU A 123 -17.74 -10.69 11.19
N LYS A 124 -19.06 -10.85 11.03
CA LYS A 124 -20.05 -9.81 11.39
C LYS A 124 -20.07 -9.47 12.88
N ASN A 125 -19.92 -10.45 13.76
CA ASN A 125 -19.89 -10.22 15.20
C ASN A 125 -18.57 -9.59 15.63
N LEU A 126 -17.46 -9.99 15.01
CA LEU A 126 -16.16 -9.38 15.21
C LEU A 126 -16.15 -7.93 14.73
N ALA A 127 -16.72 -7.64 13.56
CA ALA A 127 -16.89 -6.28 13.07
C ALA A 127 -17.69 -5.40 14.03
N ASN A 128 -18.77 -5.94 14.61
CA ASN A 128 -19.55 -5.26 15.64
C ASN A 128 -18.72 -5.01 16.91
N LYS A 129 -17.96 -6.02 17.39
CA LYS A 129 -17.05 -5.90 18.54
C LYS A 129 -16.00 -4.80 18.31
N TYR A 130 -15.48 -4.69 17.09
CA TYR A 130 -14.49 -3.68 16.71
C TYR A 130 -15.11 -2.32 16.36
N ALA A 131 -16.44 -2.18 16.36
CA ALA A 131 -17.17 -1.01 15.90
C ALA A 131 -16.81 -0.58 14.46
N VAL A 132 -16.71 -1.54 13.53
CA VAL A 132 -16.53 -1.28 12.11
C VAL A 132 -17.88 -0.94 11.48
N LEU A 133 -18.08 0.33 11.13
CA LEU A 133 -19.37 0.86 10.63
C LEU A 133 -19.38 1.18 9.13
N PHE A 134 -18.19 1.27 8.52
CA PHE A 134 -18.03 1.72 7.13
C PHE A 134 -17.08 0.80 6.36
N THR A 135 -17.21 0.79 5.05
CA THR A 135 -16.36 -0.01 4.15
C THR A 135 -15.90 0.83 2.94
N PRO A 136 -14.64 0.69 2.50
CA PRO A 136 -13.62 -0.14 3.10
C PRO A 136 -13.17 0.45 4.44
N THR A 137 -12.83 -0.37 5.42
CA THR A 137 -12.08 0.08 6.61
C THR A 137 -10.76 -0.65 6.65
N LEU A 138 -9.66 0.09 6.74
CA LEU A 138 -8.34 -0.47 7.00
C LEU A 138 -8.03 -0.37 8.49
N GLN A 139 -7.62 -1.48 9.08
CA GLN A 139 -7.06 -1.55 10.43
C GLN A 139 -5.63 -2.07 10.35
N PHE A 140 -4.73 -1.44 11.09
CA PHE A 140 -3.33 -1.84 11.20
C PHE A 140 -3.04 -2.27 12.63
N PHE A 141 -2.31 -3.36 12.81
CA PHE A 141 -2.06 -3.98 14.12
C PHE A 141 -0.60 -3.90 14.51
N PRO A 142 -0.26 -3.80 15.81
CA PRO A 142 1.11 -3.75 16.33
C PRO A 142 2.02 -4.83 15.73
N GLU A 143 3.32 -4.65 15.84
CA GLU A 143 4.33 -5.50 15.20
C GLU A 143 4.37 -6.93 15.76
N ASN A 144 3.81 -7.17 16.95
CA ASN A 144 3.83 -8.48 17.59
C ASN A 144 2.72 -8.62 18.66
N LEU A 145 2.52 -9.86 19.12
CA LEU A 145 1.52 -10.22 20.13
C LEU A 145 1.79 -9.60 21.50
N GLU A 146 3.04 -9.32 21.84
CA GLU A 146 3.39 -8.64 23.10
C GLU A 146 2.76 -7.25 23.17
N LYS A 147 2.84 -6.47 22.08
CA LYS A 147 2.20 -5.14 21.98
C LYS A 147 0.68 -5.20 21.87
N VAL A 148 0.12 -6.29 21.36
CA VAL A 148 -1.33 -6.54 21.41
C VAL A 148 -1.77 -6.69 22.87
N GLY A 149 -1.02 -7.47 23.66
CA GLY A 149 -1.23 -7.60 25.10
C GLY A 149 -2.52 -8.33 25.48
N GLY A 150 -2.97 -9.27 24.63
CA GLY A 150 -4.20 -10.05 24.83
C GLY A 150 -5.49 -9.24 24.78
N ARG A 151 -5.42 -7.99 24.30
CA ARG A 151 -6.60 -7.13 24.07
C ARG A 151 -7.31 -7.56 22.79
N PRO A 152 -8.64 -7.35 22.69
CA PRO A 152 -9.36 -7.48 21.43
C PRO A 152 -8.71 -6.63 20.34
N GLY A 153 -8.75 -7.08 19.09
CA GLY A 153 -8.11 -6.36 17.98
C GLY A 153 -8.61 -4.92 17.81
N GLY A 154 -9.90 -4.67 18.06
CA GLY A 154 -10.47 -3.32 18.01
C GLY A 154 -9.85 -2.34 19.01
N GLU A 155 -9.28 -2.82 20.12
CA GLU A 155 -8.54 -2.02 21.10
C GLU A 155 -7.03 -2.05 20.85
N ALA A 156 -6.52 -3.11 20.22
CA ALA A 156 -5.11 -3.31 19.95
C ALA A 156 -4.62 -2.58 18.68
N GLU A 157 -5.51 -2.25 17.74
CA GLU A 157 -5.16 -1.53 16.51
C GLU A 157 -4.36 -0.24 16.78
N VAL A 158 -3.45 0.09 15.88
CA VAL A 158 -2.61 1.28 15.98
C VAL A 158 -3.08 2.42 15.08
N VAL A 159 -3.71 2.07 13.96
CA VAL A 159 -4.24 3.01 12.98
C VAL A 159 -5.48 2.39 12.37
N ARG A 160 -6.56 3.17 12.29
CA ARG A 160 -7.78 2.84 11.56
C ARG A 160 -8.12 3.95 10.59
N ILE A 161 -8.45 3.60 9.36
CA ILE A 161 -9.03 4.52 8.39
C ILE A 161 -10.36 3.98 7.88
N PRO A 162 -11.48 4.63 8.25
CA PRO A 162 -12.78 4.33 7.68
C PRO A 162 -12.96 5.08 6.35
N GLY A 163 -13.22 4.32 5.29
CA GLY A 163 -13.58 4.83 3.97
C GLY A 163 -12.44 4.82 2.95
N TYR A 164 -12.77 5.28 1.74
CA TYR A 164 -11.83 5.33 0.62
C TYR A 164 -10.96 6.59 0.66
N PHE A 165 -9.64 6.38 0.53
CA PHE A 165 -8.65 7.44 0.35
C PHE A 165 -8.07 7.35 -1.07
N LYS A 166 -7.75 8.52 -1.65
CA LYS A 166 -7.06 8.62 -2.95
C LYS A 166 -5.64 8.04 -2.88
N PRO A 167 -5.04 7.61 -4.01
CA PRO A 167 -3.75 6.93 -4.04
C PRO A 167 -2.64 7.55 -3.20
N PHE A 168 -2.43 8.87 -3.27
CA PHE A 168 -1.38 9.53 -2.48
C PHE A 168 -1.55 9.28 -0.97
N HIS A 169 -2.74 9.53 -0.44
CA HIS A 169 -3.04 9.32 0.97
C HIS A 169 -3.06 7.85 1.34
N PHE A 170 -3.62 7.00 0.47
CA PHE A 170 -3.67 5.56 0.69
C PHE A 170 -2.27 4.96 0.77
N PHE A 171 -1.38 5.33 -0.14
CA PHE A 171 0.01 4.85 -0.17
C PHE A 171 0.75 5.25 1.10
N PHE A 172 0.75 6.54 1.43
CA PHE A 172 1.47 7.03 2.59
C PHE A 172 0.83 6.66 3.93
N LEU A 173 -0.43 6.21 3.95
CA LEU A 173 -1.03 5.59 5.12
C LEU A 173 -0.36 4.25 5.46
N PHE A 174 -0.03 3.43 4.45
CA PHE A 174 0.72 2.20 4.69
C PHE A 174 2.14 2.50 5.21
N HIS A 175 2.80 3.56 4.72
CA HIS A 175 4.06 4.03 5.29
C HIS A 175 3.90 4.49 6.74
N TYR A 176 2.90 5.32 7.01
CA TYR A 176 2.62 5.82 8.35
C TYR A 176 2.40 4.69 9.36
N ALA A 177 1.65 3.65 8.95
CA ALA A 177 1.49 2.46 9.75
C ALA A 177 2.84 1.74 9.89
N PHE A 178 3.50 1.37 8.79
CA PHE A 178 4.71 0.55 8.83
C PHE A 178 5.85 1.17 9.65
N GLU A 179 6.07 2.48 9.50
CA GLU A 179 7.16 3.22 10.12
C GLU A 179 6.86 3.68 11.56
N ASN A 180 5.73 3.24 12.14
CA ASN A 180 5.23 3.71 13.42
C ASN A 180 5.11 5.24 13.49
N GLY A 181 4.71 5.88 12.39
CA GLY A 181 4.60 7.33 12.29
C GLY A 181 3.69 7.92 13.38
N TYR A 182 2.67 7.16 13.79
CA TYR A 182 1.72 7.51 14.84
C TYR A 182 2.33 7.67 16.23
N GLU A 183 3.50 7.08 16.50
CA GLU A 183 4.18 7.26 17.80
C GLU A 183 4.82 8.64 17.91
N LYS A 184 5.25 9.23 16.78
CA LYS A 184 5.93 10.53 16.74
C LYS A 184 4.98 11.68 16.45
N GLU A 185 4.08 11.48 15.49
CA GLU A 185 3.07 12.45 15.09
C GLU A 185 1.72 11.71 14.94
N PRO A 186 0.86 11.71 15.98
CA PRO A 186 -0.41 11.00 15.95
C PRO A 186 -1.40 11.48 14.89
N ASN A 187 -1.23 12.70 14.36
CA ASN A 187 -2.10 13.22 13.31
C ASN A 187 -1.53 12.88 11.92
N PHE A 188 -2.17 11.93 11.24
CA PHE A 188 -1.76 11.49 9.91
C PHE A 188 -1.58 12.63 8.89
N GLN A 189 -2.48 13.62 8.85
CA GLN A 189 -2.39 14.74 7.91
C GLN A 189 -1.15 15.61 8.17
N ARG A 190 -0.81 15.83 9.44
CA ARG A 190 0.41 16.55 9.83
C ARG A 190 1.66 15.75 9.50
N TRP A 191 1.65 14.44 9.75
CA TRP A 191 2.74 13.55 9.35
C TRP A 191 2.93 13.56 7.83
N LEU A 192 1.84 13.47 7.06
CA LEU A 192 1.84 13.52 5.60
C LEU A 192 2.34 14.85 5.05
N SER A 193 2.14 15.96 5.78
CA SER A 193 2.64 17.28 5.38
C SER A 193 4.17 17.33 5.30
N ALA A 194 4.87 16.55 6.14
CA ALA A 194 6.33 16.45 6.07
C ALA A 194 6.80 15.79 4.76
N ILE A 195 6.03 14.82 4.25
CA ILE A 195 6.28 14.20 2.95
C ILE A 195 5.98 15.21 1.83
N GLY A 196 4.87 15.94 1.92
CA GLY A 196 4.56 17.02 0.98
C GLY A 196 5.71 18.03 0.85
N ASN A 197 6.25 18.49 1.98
CA ASN A 197 7.40 19.40 2.00
C ASN A 197 8.65 18.79 1.33
N ASP A 198 8.97 17.52 1.59
CA ASP A 198 10.10 16.84 0.93
C ASP A 198 9.92 16.74 -0.60
N LEU A 199 8.69 16.49 -1.07
CA LEU A 199 8.37 16.46 -2.49
C LEU A 199 8.46 17.87 -3.10
N ASP A 200 7.96 18.89 -2.41
CA ASP A 200 8.01 20.29 -2.83
C ASP A 200 9.46 20.80 -2.94
N GLU A 201 10.32 20.47 -1.97
CA GLU A 201 11.76 20.79 -1.99
C GLU A 201 12.47 20.16 -3.20
N LYS A 202 11.99 19.00 -3.65
CA LYS A 202 12.50 18.30 -4.85
C LYS A 202 11.82 18.76 -6.14
N GLY A 203 10.86 19.67 -6.06
CA GLY A 203 10.08 20.15 -7.20
C GLY A 203 9.14 19.11 -7.80
N ILE A 204 8.83 18.03 -7.07
CA ILE A 204 8.00 16.92 -7.52
C ILE A 204 6.55 17.33 -7.44
N LYS A 205 5.82 17.21 -8.55
CA LYS A 205 4.39 17.51 -8.60
C LYS A 205 3.58 16.31 -8.13
N TYR A 206 2.60 16.59 -7.28
CA TYR A 206 1.65 15.61 -6.78
C TYR A 206 0.23 16.20 -6.78
N ASP A 207 -0.76 15.36 -7.05
CA ASP A 207 -2.18 15.72 -6.97
C ASP A 207 -2.84 14.91 -5.85
N LEU A 208 -3.25 15.60 -4.79
CA LEU A 208 -3.92 15.01 -3.64
C LEU A 208 -5.33 14.46 -3.97
N TRP A 209 -5.90 14.91 -5.08
CA TRP A 209 -7.24 14.55 -5.55
C TRP A 209 -7.23 13.59 -6.75
N GLY A 210 -6.04 13.37 -7.32
CA GLY A 210 -5.79 12.50 -8.47
C GLY A 210 -5.92 11.02 -8.15
N ASP A 211 -5.99 10.20 -9.20
CA ASP A 211 -6.06 8.73 -9.11
C ASP A 211 -4.70 8.07 -9.46
N GLU A 212 -3.61 8.81 -9.30
CA GLU A 212 -2.24 8.37 -9.56
C GLU A 212 -1.28 8.79 -8.44
N LEU A 213 -0.14 8.10 -8.34
CA LEU A 213 0.98 8.56 -7.55
C LEU A 213 1.85 9.52 -8.37
N PRO A 214 2.64 10.40 -7.73
CA PRO A 214 3.66 11.19 -8.41
C PRO A 214 4.58 10.30 -9.25
N LYS A 215 4.78 10.66 -10.52
CA LYS A 215 5.59 9.85 -11.46
C LYS A 215 7.06 9.74 -11.04
N ASP A 216 7.59 10.80 -10.45
CA ASP A 216 8.98 10.91 -10.03
C ASP A 216 9.14 10.70 -8.52
N LEU A 217 8.35 9.79 -7.94
CA LEU A 217 8.40 9.52 -6.50
C LEU A 217 9.82 9.07 -6.09
N PRO A 218 10.43 9.67 -5.05
CA PRO A 218 11.77 9.29 -4.61
C PRO A 218 11.86 7.82 -4.23
N GLU A 219 12.97 7.15 -4.57
CA GLU A 219 13.20 5.72 -4.30
C GLU A 219 13.03 5.35 -2.82
N LYS A 220 13.34 6.26 -1.89
CA LYS A 220 13.12 6.05 -0.45
C LYS A 220 11.64 5.77 -0.07
N TYR A 221 10.70 6.08 -0.97
CA TYR A 221 9.28 5.82 -0.78
C TYR A 221 8.78 4.59 -1.57
N LEU A 222 9.60 3.93 -2.40
CA LEU A 222 9.22 2.78 -3.24
C LEU A 222 9.68 1.43 -2.64
#